data_AF-A0A4Q4I0P7-F1
#
_entry.id   AF-A0A4Q4I0P7-F1
#
_cell.length_a   1.000
_cell.length_b   1.000
_cell.length_c   1.000
_cell.angle_alpha   90.00
_cell.angle_beta   90.00
_cell.angle_gamma   90.00
#
_symmetry.space_group_name_H-M   'P 1'
#
loop_
_entity.id
_entity.type
_entity.pdbx_description
1 polymer ?
#
loop_
_entity_poly.entity_id
_entity_poly.type
_entity_poly.pdbx_seq_one_letter_code
_entity_poly.pdbx_strand_id
1 'polypeptide(L)'
;MNVNQQKNLQKIMLAFDKDYRLSEQLYDRQVELIESIRLHQLASTFDAVTGKGVRQEVLEAAKDSPEFEELMDACRREAMAIIARWDLADQLDGQRDAA
;
A
#
# COMPACT_ATOMS: atom_id res chain seq x y z
N MET A 1 7.08 -0.74 17.13
CA MET A 1 6.04 -1.73 17.49
C MET A 1 6.70 -3.04 17.92
N ASN A 2 6.30 -3.62 19.06
CA ASN A 2 6.83 -4.91 19.53
C ASN A 2 6.03 -6.11 18.98
N VAL A 3 6.54 -7.34 19.15
CA VAL A 3 5.89 -8.56 18.63
C VAL A 3 4.50 -8.80 19.22
N ASN A 4 4.27 -8.41 20.48
CA ASN A 4 2.96 -8.59 21.12
C ASN A 4 1.93 -7.61 20.56
N GLN A 5 2.32 -6.35 20.33
CA GLN A 5 1.50 -5.35 19.65
C GLN A 5 1.14 -5.81 18.24
N GLN A 6 2.13 -6.28 17.46
CA GLN A 6 1.87 -6.83 16.12
C GLN A 6 0.83 -7.95 16.12
N LYS A 7 0.94 -8.92 17.04
CA LYS A 7 -0.03 -10.00 17.17
C LYS A 7 -1.42 -9.49 17.58
N ASN A 8 -1.49 -8.42 18.36
CA ASN A 8 -2.75 -7.81 18.76
C ASN A 8 -3.45 -7.15 17.56
N LEU A 9 -2.71 -6.34 16.79
CA LEU A 9 -3.23 -5.72 15.57
C LEU A 9 -3.72 -6.78 14.57
N GLN A 10 -2.95 -7.86 14.38
CA GLN A 10 -3.37 -8.98 13.51
C GLN A 10 -4.71 -9.60 13.94
N LYS A 11 -5.02 -9.67 15.24
CA LYS A 11 -6.33 -10.15 15.72
C LYS A 11 -7.45 -9.18 15.36
N ILE A 12 -7.21 -7.86 15.50
CA ILE A 12 -8.17 -6.83 15.13
C ILE A 12 -8.48 -6.91 13.63
N MET A 13 -7.46 -7.08 12.80
CA MET A 13 -7.60 -7.20 11.35
C MET A 13 -8.50 -8.36 10.89
N LEU A 14 -8.69 -9.40 11.69
CA LEU A 14 -9.59 -10.52 11.36
C LEU A 14 -11.08 -10.11 11.35
N ALA A 15 -11.41 -8.96 11.93
CA ALA A 15 -12.77 -8.43 11.95
C ALA A 15 -13.13 -7.66 10.67
N PHE A 16 -12.14 -7.16 9.91
CA PHE A 16 -12.39 -6.30 8.75
C PHE A 16 -13.17 -7.00 7.64
N ASP A 17 -12.96 -8.29 7.44
CA ASP A 17 -13.66 -9.05 6.39
C ASP A 17 -15.06 -9.52 6.84
N LYS A 18 -15.42 -9.30 8.12
CA LYS A 18 -16.66 -9.81 8.75
C LYS A 18 -17.62 -8.71 9.17
N ASP A 19 -17.11 -7.50 9.36
CA ASP A 19 -17.89 -6.33 9.75
C ASP A 19 -17.91 -5.34 8.58
N TYR A 20 -19.10 -5.12 8.02
CA TYR A 20 -19.30 -4.22 6.88
C TYR A 20 -18.79 -2.80 7.14
N ARG A 21 -19.03 -2.26 8.34
CA ARG A 21 -18.62 -0.89 8.69
C ARG A 21 -17.11 -0.78 8.83
N LEU A 22 -16.45 -1.84 9.31
CA LEU A 22 -14.98 -1.87 9.35
C LEU A 22 -14.39 -2.06 7.95
N SER A 23 -15.04 -2.85 7.09
CA SER A 23 -14.65 -2.98 5.68
C SER A 23 -14.75 -1.66 4.93
N GLU A 24 -15.80 -0.86 5.18
CA GLU A 24 -15.97 0.46 4.58
C GLU A 24 -14.86 1.43 5.02
N GLN A 25 -14.58 1.51 6.33
CA GLN A 25 -13.47 2.32 6.85
C GLN A 25 -12.11 1.89 6.30
N LEU A 26 -11.89 0.59 6.12
CA LEU A 26 -10.66 0.08 5.51
C LEU A 26 -10.54 0.52 4.04
N TYR A 27 -11.64 0.46 3.29
CA TYR A 27 -11.67 0.92 1.90
C TYR A 27 -11.40 2.41 1.80
N ASP A 28 -12.08 3.24 2.60
CA ASP A 28 -11.88 4.69 2.62
C ASP A 28 -10.42 5.04 2.94
N ARG A 29 -9.84 4.35 3.94
CA ARG A 29 -8.44 4.53 4.31
C ARG A 29 -7.49 4.12 3.19
N GLN A 30 -7.78 3.02 2.49
CA GLN A 30 -6.99 2.59 1.34
C GLN A 30 -7.01 3.65 0.23
N VAL A 31 -8.18 4.21 -0.10
CA VAL A 31 -8.33 5.25 -1.12
C VAL A 31 -7.50 6.48 -0.77
N GLU A 32 -7.61 6.98 0.46
CA GLU A 32 -6.83 8.13 0.95
C GLU A 32 -5.31 7.91 0.81
N LEU A 33 -4.83 6.71 1.13
CA LEU A 33 -3.41 6.37 0.98
C LEU A 33 -2.98 6.25 -0.48
N ILE A 34 -3.83 5.71 -1.37
CA ILE A 34 -3.55 5.63 -2.81
C ILE A 34 -3.37 7.02 -3.41
N GLU A 35 -4.22 7.99 -3.03
CA GLU A 35 -4.16 9.37 -3.51
C GLU A 35 -2.85 10.07 -3.12
N SER A 36 -2.19 9.61 -2.05
CA SER A 36 -0.91 10.13 -1.59
C SER A 36 0.29 9.63 -2.42
N ILE A 37 0.12 8.56 -3.21
CA ILE A 37 1.21 7.95 -3.99
C ILE A 37 1.14 8.32 -5.46
N ARG A 38 2.15 9.07 -5.92
CA ARG A 38 2.30 9.45 -7.33
C ARG A 38 3.03 8.35 -8.11
N LEU A 39 2.39 7.85 -9.18
CA LEU A 39 2.96 6.76 -10.01
C LEU A 39 4.35 7.07 -10.56
N HIS A 40 4.60 8.30 -11.01
CA HIS A 40 5.93 8.70 -11.54
C HIS A 40 7.04 8.62 -10.48
N GLN A 41 6.72 8.88 -9.20
CA GLN A 41 7.69 8.75 -8.11
C GLN A 41 7.98 7.28 -7.79
N LEU A 42 6.99 6.41 -7.95
CA LEU A 42 7.18 4.97 -7.77
C LEU A 42 8.01 4.39 -8.92
N ALA A 43 7.72 4.82 -10.16
CA ALA A 43 8.42 4.41 -11.37
C ALA A 43 9.90 4.86 -11.42
N SER A 44 10.25 6.00 -10.80
CA SER A 44 11.65 6.48 -10.78
C SER A 44 12.59 5.55 -10.00
N THR A 45 12.07 4.74 -9.08
CA THR A 45 12.86 3.71 -8.38
C THR A 45 13.57 2.77 -9.36
N PHE A 46 12.97 2.50 -10.51
CA PHE A 46 13.53 1.60 -11.52
C PHE A 46 14.67 2.21 -12.33
N ASP A 47 14.95 3.50 -12.21
CA ASP A 47 16.10 4.14 -12.89
C ASP A 47 17.45 3.51 -12.49
N ALA A 48 17.49 2.84 -11.33
CA ALA A 48 18.66 2.09 -10.86
C ALA A 48 19.15 1.00 -11.85
N VAL A 49 18.30 0.51 -12.74
CA VAL A 49 18.68 -0.54 -13.73
C VAL A 49 19.61 0.00 -14.82
N THR A 50 19.67 1.31 -15.03
CA THR A 50 20.63 1.94 -15.95
C THR A 50 22.08 1.67 -15.50
N GLY A 51 22.33 1.66 -14.19
CA GLY A 51 23.60 1.26 -13.59
C GLY A 51 23.95 -0.22 -13.79
N LYS A 52 23.04 -1.01 -14.37
CA LYS A 52 23.23 -2.41 -14.76
C LYS A 52 23.31 -2.60 -16.29
N GLY A 53 23.41 -1.51 -17.05
CA GLY A 53 23.60 -1.55 -18.51
C GLY A 53 22.32 -1.49 -19.33
N VAL A 54 21.15 -1.32 -18.71
CA VAL A 54 19.91 -1.03 -19.44
C VAL A 54 20.02 0.36 -20.07
N ARG A 55 19.80 0.46 -21.37
CA ARG A 55 19.83 1.75 -22.08
C ARG A 55 18.61 2.59 -21.70
N GLN A 56 18.81 3.89 -21.52
CA GLN A 56 17.73 4.82 -21.10
C GLN A 56 16.50 4.72 -22.01
N GLU A 57 16.69 4.72 -23.33
CA GLU A 57 15.60 4.62 -24.30
C GLU A 57 14.76 3.34 -24.16
N VAL A 58 15.38 2.24 -23.75
CA VAL A 58 14.67 0.96 -23.52
C VAL A 58 13.88 1.03 -22.22
N LEU A 59 14.44 1.67 -21.19
CA LEU A 59 13.76 1.87 -19.92
C LEU A 59 12.54 2.79 -20.08
N GLU A 60 12.68 3.92 -20.76
CA GLU A 60 11.56 4.85 -21.00
C GLU A 60 10.46 4.16 -21.82
N ALA A 61 10.82 3.47 -22.91
CA ALA A 61 9.84 2.72 -23.70
C ALA A 61 9.11 1.64 -22.89
N ALA A 62 9.80 1.00 -21.94
CA ALA A 62 9.17 0.05 -21.02
C ALA A 62 8.25 0.74 -20.00
N LYS A 63 8.64 1.92 -19.48
CA LYS A 63 7.83 2.69 -18.54
C LYS A 63 6.57 3.29 -19.16
N ASP A 64 6.63 3.63 -20.44
CA ASP A 64 5.51 4.14 -21.22
C ASP A 64 4.58 3.02 -21.72
N SER A 65 4.91 1.75 -21.45
CA SER A 65 4.10 0.62 -21.90
C SER A 65 2.86 0.43 -21.00
N PRO A 66 1.71 0.05 -21.56
CA PRO A 66 0.49 -0.20 -20.79
C PRO A 66 0.69 -1.23 -19.68
N GLU A 67 1.48 -2.28 -19.96
CA GLU A 67 1.76 -3.35 -19.02
C GLU A 67 2.51 -2.85 -17.78
N PHE A 68 3.43 -1.91 -17.96
CA PHE A 68 4.15 -1.30 -16.84
C PHE A 68 3.23 -0.37 -16.04
N GLU A 69 2.43 0.47 -16.70
CA GLU A 69 1.48 1.36 -16.03
C GLU A 69 0.47 0.57 -15.18
N GLU A 70 -0.12 -0.48 -15.75
CA GLU A 70 -1.06 -1.37 -15.06
C GLU A 70 -0.41 -2.06 -13.85
N LEU A 71 0.82 -2.56 -14.02
CA LEU A 71 1.58 -3.16 -12.93
C LEU A 71 1.86 -2.16 -11.81
N MET A 72 2.25 -0.92 -12.15
CA MET A 72 2.54 0.09 -11.15
C MET A 72 1.28 0.53 -10.39
N ASP A 73 0.15 0.61 -11.08
CA ASP A 73 -1.14 0.90 -10.45
C ASP A 73 -1.59 -0.25 -9.53
N ALA A 74 -1.43 -1.50 -9.95
CA ALA A 74 -1.69 -2.67 -9.10
C ALA A 74 -0.77 -2.68 -7.86
N CYS A 75 0.54 -2.49 -8.06
CA CYS A 75 1.52 -2.41 -6.98
C CYS A 75 1.14 -1.34 -5.95
N ARG A 76 0.76 -0.14 -6.42
CA ARG A 76 0.27 0.94 -5.57
C ARG A 76 -0.96 0.51 -4.78
N ARG A 77 -2.00 -0.02 -5.43
CA ARG A 77 -3.25 -0.42 -4.76
C ARG A 77 -3.03 -1.49 -3.70
N GLU A 78 -2.28 -2.54 -4.02
CA GLU A 78 -2.02 -3.66 -3.12
C GLU A 78 -1.14 -3.26 -1.94
N ALA A 79 -0.09 -2.48 -2.18
CA ALA A 79 0.75 -1.96 -1.10
C ALA A 79 -0.06 -1.09 -0.13
N MET A 80 -0.92 -0.20 -0.65
CA MET A 80 -1.76 0.64 0.18
C MET A 80 -2.84 -0.16 0.92
N ALA A 81 -3.38 -1.24 0.34
CA ALA A 81 -4.30 -2.13 1.02
C ALA A 81 -3.66 -2.76 2.27
N ILE A 82 -2.42 -3.22 2.14
CA ILE A 82 -1.65 -3.78 3.27
C ILE A 82 -1.45 -2.71 4.34
N ILE A 83 -0.94 -1.53 3.96
CA ILE A 83 -0.65 -0.46 4.91
C ILE A 83 -1.94 0.03 5.61
N ALA A 84 -3.03 0.25 4.87
CA ALA A 84 -4.33 0.64 5.42
C ALA A 84 -4.82 -0.37 6.46
N ARG A 85 -4.61 -1.67 6.21
CA ARG A 85 -4.99 -2.74 7.14
C ARG A 85 -4.22 -2.65 8.46
N TRP A 86 -2.92 -2.35 8.40
CA TRP A 86 -2.09 -2.14 9.59
C TRP A 86 -2.44 -0.86 10.33
N ASP A 87 -2.58 0.24 9.60
CA ASP A 87 -2.86 1.57 10.16
C ASP A 87 -4.23 1.62 10.84
N LEU A 88 -5.29 1.12 10.20
CA LEU A 88 -6.63 1.08 10.80
C LEU A 88 -6.68 0.19 12.05
N ALA A 89 -5.97 -0.94 12.05
CA ALA A 89 -5.92 -1.80 13.22
C ALA A 89 -5.23 -1.10 14.40
N ASP A 90 -4.14 -0.37 14.14
CA ASP A 90 -3.42 0.43 15.15
C ASP A 90 -4.29 1.55 15.72
N GLN A 91 -5.03 2.26 14.86
CA GLN A 91 -5.99 3.29 15.28
C GLN A 91 -7.08 2.74 16.19
N LEU A 92 -7.64 1.57 15.87
CA LEU A 92 -8.67 0.93 16.69
C LEU A 92 -8.13 0.41 18.03
N ASP A 93 -6.88 -0.09 18.05
CA ASP A 93 -6.23 -0.52 19.30
C ASP A 93 -6.00 0.68 20.23
N GLY A 94 -5.49 1.80 19.69
CA GLY A 94 -5.30 3.02 20.46
C GLY A 94 -6.60 3.62 21.01
N GLN A 95 -7.71 3.51 20.28
CA GLN A 95 -9.04 3.92 20.77
C GLN A 95 -9.55 3.04 21.92
N ARG A 96 -9.17 1.76 21.96
CA ARG A 96 -9.53 0.85 23.06
C ARG A 96 -8.77 1.13 24.33
N ASP A 97 -7.49 1.48 24.22
CA ASP A 97 -6.65 1.83 25.38
C ASP A 97 -7.05 3.17 26.03
N ALA A 98 -7.76 4.03 25.30
CA ALA A 98 -8.22 5.34 25.76
C ALA A 98 -9.63 5.35 26.39
N ALA A 99 -10.37 4.23 26.36
CA ALA A 99 -11.74 4.08 26.86
C ALA A 99 -11.80 3.34 28.21
#